data_AF-A0A1Z7Z8J2-F1
#
_entry.id   AF-A0A1Z7Z8J2-F1
#
_cell.length_a   1.000
_cell.length_b   1.000
_cell.length_c   1.000
_cell.angle_alpha   90.00
_cell.angle_beta   90.00
_cell.angle_gamma   90.00
#
_symmetry.space_group_name_H-M   'P 1'
#
loop_
_entity.id
_entity.type
_entity.pdbx_description
1 polymer ?
#
loop_
_entity_poly.entity_id
_entity_poly.type
_entity_poly.pdbx_seq_one_letter_code
_entity_poly.pdbx_strand_id
1 'polypeptide(L)'
;MTEVAQFYFLSHIFISLIGATLLIAIWHNIRQRFKQLLEEDETQKRVDKGLLYLSFAMFVWVLSGVWSYAGSAFNFENRNSFQFGIHLLSIVNNMFLLLALFYFYYAPRFIYNNKKNIKTILAVIVITSVLTFSLSFLLGEHNVYNGLILSGIPDLILSGFLCYLLGISLYRTFTHRGLKIVGLISILVLVLMFSSQLSEVFINYGSEFSNNLIKIIAKSSLISVFLVLATTWVIRLASMPKSTEMTISFLDWSLVKISIPTKGVFDQTIDFGSKTTQYKNLLKFAIRRKFGEGKSQSITVSLGGEIKNQTYLTRIIENINTILKLENQSLERRDLFTFIGEGRYRLRMIPNHITIDKALLEEFGNTSENEDYKKLYNS
;
A
#
# COMPACT_ATOMS: atom_id res chain seq x y z
N MET A 1 9.63 -40.77 -0.24
CA MET A 1 10.04 -39.36 -0.46
C MET A 1 11.43 -39.35 -1.11
N THR A 2 11.60 -38.73 -2.28
CA THR A 2 12.91 -38.55 -2.93
C THR A 2 13.72 -37.48 -2.16
N GLU A 3 15.05 -37.56 -2.14
CA GLU A 3 15.91 -36.55 -1.50
C GLU A 3 15.62 -35.13 -2.03
N VAL A 4 15.30 -35.03 -3.33
CA VAL A 4 14.91 -33.78 -3.99
C VAL A 4 13.62 -33.20 -3.41
N ALA A 5 12.59 -34.02 -3.16
CA ALA A 5 11.35 -33.58 -2.54
C ALA A 5 11.55 -33.15 -1.07
N GLN A 6 12.39 -33.87 -0.32
CA GLN A 6 12.73 -33.48 1.06
C GLN A 6 13.38 -32.09 1.09
N PHE A 7 14.39 -31.90 0.25
CA PHE A 7 15.11 -30.64 0.12
C PHE A 7 14.17 -29.51 -0.26
N TYR A 8 13.26 -29.74 -1.22
CA TYR A 8 12.29 -28.75 -1.64
C TYR A 8 11.37 -28.33 -0.49
N PHE A 9 10.75 -29.28 0.21
CA PHE A 9 9.82 -28.96 1.29
C PHE A 9 10.50 -28.23 2.45
N LEU A 10 11.66 -28.72 2.90
CA LEU A 10 12.42 -28.09 3.97
C LEU A 10 12.87 -26.67 3.60
N SER A 11 13.41 -26.49 2.38
CA SER A 11 13.79 -25.17 1.89
C SER A 11 12.60 -24.24 1.80
N HIS A 12 11.46 -24.72 1.29
CA HIS A 12 10.23 -23.93 1.18
C HIS A 12 9.74 -23.45 2.54
N ILE A 13 9.68 -24.35 3.54
CA ILE A 13 9.27 -24.04 4.91
C ILE A 13 10.19 -22.97 5.50
N PHE A 14 11.51 -23.19 5.44
CA PHE A 14 12.48 -22.33 6.11
C PHE A 14 12.54 -20.92 5.50
N ILE A 15 12.58 -20.83 4.16
CA ILE A 15 12.59 -19.54 3.45
C ILE A 15 11.30 -18.75 3.74
N SER A 16 10.15 -19.42 3.69
CA SER A 16 8.86 -18.77 3.94
C SER A 16 8.73 -18.32 5.39
N LEU A 17 9.24 -19.10 6.35
CA LEU A 17 9.22 -18.77 7.77
C LEU A 17 10.06 -17.54 8.09
N ILE A 18 11.30 -17.50 7.57
CA ILE A 18 12.17 -16.32 7.73
C ILE A 18 11.50 -15.09 7.11
N GLY A 19 10.97 -15.22 5.89
CA GLY A 19 10.27 -14.12 5.22
C GLY A 19 9.07 -13.60 6.02
N ALA A 20 8.23 -14.51 6.53
CA ALA A 20 7.06 -14.19 7.33
C ALA A 20 7.44 -13.46 8.63
N THR A 21 8.44 -13.97 9.35
CA THR A 21 8.93 -13.41 10.62
C THR A 21 9.60 -12.05 10.42
N LEU A 22 10.37 -11.85 9.35
CA LEU A 22 10.95 -10.54 9.05
C LEU A 22 9.88 -9.50 8.72
N LEU A 23 8.89 -9.86 7.90
CA LEU A 23 7.80 -8.94 7.55
C LEU A 23 6.98 -8.53 8.77
N ILE A 24 6.65 -9.46 9.66
CA ILE A 24 5.91 -9.14 10.89
C ILE A 24 6.74 -8.31 11.87
N ALA A 25 8.06 -8.56 11.95
CA ALA A 25 8.96 -7.77 12.77
C ALA A 25 9.05 -6.32 12.27
N ILE A 26 9.17 -6.12 10.95
CA ILE A 26 9.14 -4.78 10.34
C ILE A 26 7.79 -4.09 10.61
N TRP A 27 6.67 -4.80 10.43
CA TRP A 27 5.34 -4.28 10.74
C TRP A 27 5.22 -3.83 12.20
N HIS A 28 5.66 -4.67 13.14
CA HIS A 28 5.64 -4.34 14.56
C HIS A 28 6.50 -3.11 14.88
N ASN A 29 7.70 -3.03 14.30
CA ASN A 29 8.59 -1.88 14.46
C ASN A 29 7.96 -0.59 13.92
N ILE A 30 7.35 -0.64 12.74
CA ILE A 30 6.65 0.50 12.14
C ILE A 30 5.55 1.00 13.08
N ARG A 31 4.72 0.09 13.58
CA ARG A 31 3.60 0.42 14.45
C ARG A 31 4.04 1.04 15.78
N GLN A 32 5.14 0.54 16.36
CA GLN A 32 5.69 1.07 17.60
C GLN A 32 6.35 2.44 17.39
N ARG A 33 7.20 2.58 16.36
CA ARG A 33 8.00 3.77 16.11
C ARG A 33 7.20 4.95 15.57
N PHE A 34 6.21 4.68 14.72
CA PHE A 34 5.43 5.71 14.00
C PHE A 34 3.98 5.80 14.49
N LYS A 35 3.68 5.36 15.72
CA LYS A 35 2.32 5.33 16.28
C LYS A 35 1.56 6.65 16.12
N GLN A 36 2.18 7.77 16.49
CA GLN A 36 1.58 9.10 16.40
C GLN A 36 1.23 9.47 14.95
N LEU A 37 2.14 9.21 14.01
CA LEU A 37 1.94 9.48 12.58
C LEU A 37 0.82 8.62 11.97
N LEU A 38 0.73 7.36 12.41
CA LEU A 38 -0.29 6.41 11.97
C LEU A 38 -1.68 6.71 12.55
N GLU A 39 -1.75 7.32 13.74
CA GLU A 39 -2.99 7.76 14.37
C GLU A 39 -3.52 9.05 13.74
N GLU A 40 -2.64 9.92 13.23
CA GLU A 40 -3.01 11.16 12.54
C GLU A 40 -3.50 10.96 11.10
N ASP A 41 -3.05 9.91 10.40
CA ASP A 41 -3.34 9.69 8.96
C ASP A 41 -3.91 8.29 8.69
N GLU A 42 -5.22 8.22 8.42
CA GLU A 42 -5.91 6.97 8.08
C GLU A 42 -5.31 6.27 6.84
N THR A 43 -4.70 7.02 5.92
CA THR A 43 -4.14 6.43 4.70
C THR A 43 -2.89 5.60 4.98
N GLN A 44 -2.13 5.94 6.03
CA GLN A 44 -0.93 5.20 6.41
C GLN A 44 -1.27 3.96 7.22
N LYS A 45 -2.27 4.07 8.10
CA LYS A 45 -2.85 2.92 8.82
C LYS A 45 -3.33 1.82 7.89
N ARG A 46 -3.77 2.17 6.69
CA ARG A 46 -4.15 1.21 5.64
C ARG A 46 -2.95 0.44 5.11
N VAL A 47 -1.91 1.13 4.72
CA VAL A 47 -0.69 0.53 4.18
C VAL A 47 -0.08 -0.47 5.15
N ASP A 48 -0.05 -0.11 6.43
CA ASP A 48 0.47 -0.94 7.51
C ASP A 48 -0.25 -2.31 7.57
N LYS A 49 -1.58 -2.31 7.43
CA LYS A 49 -2.37 -3.56 7.34
C LYS A 49 -2.03 -4.38 6.11
N GLY A 50 -1.68 -3.76 4.99
CA GLY A 50 -1.24 -4.46 3.78
C GLY A 50 0.00 -5.32 4.05
N LEU A 51 0.98 -4.78 4.78
CA LEU A 51 2.19 -5.50 5.16
C LEU A 51 1.90 -6.69 6.09
N LEU A 52 0.97 -6.51 7.03
CA LEU A 52 0.51 -7.59 7.91
C LEU A 52 -0.11 -8.75 7.11
N TYR A 53 -0.99 -8.45 6.14
CA TYR A 53 -1.59 -9.50 5.30
C TYR A 53 -0.57 -10.21 4.40
N LEU A 54 0.47 -9.52 3.91
CA LEU A 54 1.57 -10.19 3.20
C LEU A 54 2.30 -11.17 4.12
N SER A 55 2.60 -10.77 5.36
CA SER A 55 3.24 -11.68 6.34
C SER A 55 2.37 -12.92 6.59
N PHE A 56 1.05 -12.75 6.76
CA PHE A 56 0.14 -13.89 6.92
C PHE A 56 0.09 -14.80 5.68
N ALA A 57 0.13 -14.26 4.46
CA ALA A 57 0.26 -15.06 3.26
C ALA A 57 1.53 -15.95 3.30
N MET A 58 2.66 -15.40 3.74
CA MET A 58 3.90 -16.18 3.88
C MET A 58 3.81 -17.24 4.99
N PHE A 59 3.09 -16.98 6.08
CA PHE A 59 2.80 -18.01 7.09
C PHE A 59 1.93 -19.14 6.54
N VAL A 60 0.99 -18.85 5.64
CA VAL A 60 0.21 -19.91 4.98
C VAL A 60 1.11 -20.78 4.09
N TRP A 61 2.13 -20.21 3.45
CA TRP A 61 3.15 -21.00 2.75
C TRP A 61 3.93 -21.93 3.68
N VAL A 62 4.28 -21.48 4.90
CA VAL A 62 4.89 -22.35 5.92
C VAL A 62 3.96 -23.51 6.24
N LEU A 63 2.68 -23.24 6.52
CA LEU A 63 1.69 -24.28 6.82
C LEU A 63 1.50 -25.25 5.65
N SER A 64 1.47 -24.74 4.41
CA SER A 64 1.39 -25.54 3.19
C SER A 64 2.62 -26.42 2.99
N GLY A 65 3.82 -25.90 3.27
CA GLY A 65 5.05 -26.68 3.25
C GLY A 65 5.06 -27.78 4.31
N VAL A 66 4.67 -27.48 5.54
CA VAL A 66 4.56 -28.47 6.63
C VAL A 66 3.53 -29.54 6.31
N TRP A 67 2.37 -29.16 5.77
CA TRP A 67 1.32 -30.09 5.34
C TRP A 67 1.83 -31.03 4.24
N SER A 68 2.54 -30.49 3.25
CA SER A 68 3.10 -31.27 2.15
C SER A 68 4.20 -32.23 2.63
N TYR A 69 5.09 -31.75 3.50
CA TYR A 69 6.12 -32.58 4.12
C TYR A 69 5.51 -33.71 4.96
N ALA A 70 4.50 -33.43 5.77
CA ALA A 70 3.79 -34.43 6.56
C ALA A 70 3.10 -35.46 5.65
N GLY A 71 2.44 -35.01 4.59
CA GLY A 71 1.82 -35.89 3.58
C GLY A 71 2.82 -36.91 3.03
N SER A 72 4.01 -36.44 2.67
CA SER A 72 5.09 -37.28 2.14
C SER A 72 5.74 -38.18 3.18
N ALA A 73 5.94 -37.69 4.40
CA ALA A 73 6.56 -38.45 5.49
C ALA A 73 5.65 -39.59 6.00
N PHE A 74 4.33 -39.35 6.03
CA PHE A 74 3.33 -40.32 6.50
C PHE A 74 2.59 -41.04 5.35
N ASN A 75 3.02 -40.86 4.10
CA ASN A 75 2.48 -41.50 2.89
C ASN A 75 0.95 -41.38 2.72
N PHE A 76 0.36 -40.21 3.01
CA PHE A 76 -1.07 -39.97 2.80
C PHE A 76 -1.38 -38.97 1.67
N GLU A 77 -0.39 -38.67 0.82
CA GLU A 77 -0.52 -37.75 -0.33
C GLU A 77 -1.69 -38.10 -1.27
N ASN A 78 -1.98 -39.38 -1.43
CA ASN A 78 -3.07 -39.87 -2.30
C ASN A 78 -4.47 -39.80 -1.66
N ARG A 79 -4.59 -39.37 -0.39
CA ARG A 79 -5.90 -39.25 0.26
C ARG A 79 -6.57 -37.93 -0.12
N ASN A 80 -7.88 -37.98 -0.32
CA ASN A 80 -8.71 -36.78 -0.53
C ASN A 80 -8.53 -35.74 0.58
N SER A 81 -8.22 -36.16 1.81
CA SER A 81 -7.93 -35.27 2.94
C SER A 81 -6.66 -34.43 2.73
N PHE A 82 -5.64 -34.98 2.07
CA PHE A 82 -4.41 -34.26 1.75
C PHE A 82 -4.68 -33.16 0.71
N GLN A 83 -5.37 -33.53 -0.37
CA GLN A 83 -5.76 -32.61 -1.45
C GLN A 83 -6.65 -31.48 -0.92
N PHE A 84 -7.61 -31.80 -0.03
CA PHE A 84 -8.43 -30.80 0.65
C PHE A 84 -7.60 -29.77 1.42
N GLY A 85 -6.61 -30.24 2.20
CA GLY A 85 -5.72 -29.36 2.96
C GLY A 85 -4.90 -28.42 2.06
N ILE A 86 -4.37 -28.93 0.94
CA ILE A 86 -3.60 -28.11 -0.03
C ILE A 86 -4.49 -27.02 -0.64
N HIS A 87 -5.68 -27.38 -1.14
CA HIS A 87 -6.58 -26.41 -1.74
C HIS A 87 -7.06 -25.37 -0.74
N LEU A 88 -7.36 -25.76 0.50
CA LEU A 88 -7.75 -24.83 1.56
C LEU A 88 -6.62 -23.83 1.86
N LEU A 89 -5.38 -24.31 1.99
CA LEU A 89 -4.24 -23.43 2.23
C LEU A 89 -3.98 -22.50 1.03
N SER A 90 -4.16 -22.97 -0.22
CA SER A 90 -4.11 -22.12 -1.41
C SER A 90 -5.15 -20.98 -1.36
N ILE A 91 -6.39 -21.28 -0.98
CA ILE A 91 -7.47 -20.28 -0.79
C ILE A 91 -7.06 -19.22 0.22
N VAL A 92 -6.65 -19.66 1.41
CA VAL A 92 -6.33 -18.75 2.51
C VAL A 92 -5.14 -17.88 2.13
N ASN A 93 -4.16 -18.42 1.42
CA ASN A 93 -3.04 -17.65 0.87
C ASN A 93 -3.50 -16.60 -0.15
N ASN A 94 -4.28 -17.01 -1.15
CA ASN A 94 -4.80 -16.11 -2.19
C ASN A 94 -5.71 -15.01 -1.60
N MET A 95 -6.48 -15.34 -0.56
CA MET A 95 -7.26 -14.39 0.22
C MET A 95 -6.36 -13.34 0.89
N PHE A 96 -5.29 -13.76 1.58
CA PHE A 96 -4.37 -12.81 2.22
C PHE A 96 -3.62 -11.92 1.22
N LEU A 97 -3.19 -12.47 0.09
CA LEU A 97 -2.57 -11.67 -0.98
C LEU A 97 -3.54 -10.64 -1.57
N LEU A 98 -4.80 -11.02 -1.77
CA LEU A 98 -5.84 -10.08 -2.21
C LEU A 98 -6.14 -9.00 -1.17
N LEU A 99 -6.24 -9.39 0.11
CA LEU A 99 -6.42 -8.44 1.20
C LEU A 99 -5.24 -7.46 1.24
N ALA A 100 -4.00 -7.92 1.08
CA ALA A 100 -2.84 -7.05 0.98
C ALA A 100 -2.98 -6.04 -0.18
N LEU A 101 -3.38 -6.51 -1.38
CA LEU A 101 -3.63 -5.66 -2.54
C LEU A 101 -4.68 -4.56 -2.29
N PHE A 102 -5.74 -4.84 -1.53
CA PHE A 102 -6.73 -3.82 -1.17
C PHE A 102 -6.14 -2.63 -0.41
N TYR A 103 -5.07 -2.88 0.34
CA TYR A 103 -4.37 -1.86 1.12
C TYR A 103 -3.23 -1.18 0.36
N PHE A 104 -2.87 -1.66 -0.85
CA PHE A 104 -1.84 -1.03 -1.66
C PHE A 104 -2.35 0.23 -2.36
N TYR A 105 -1.58 1.32 -2.25
CA TYR A 105 -1.96 2.62 -2.78
C TYR A 105 -2.05 2.66 -4.32
N TYR A 106 -1.19 1.91 -5.01
CA TYR A 106 -1.12 1.87 -6.47
C TYR A 106 -1.81 0.63 -7.06
N ALA A 107 -2.67 -0.05 -6.29
CA ALA A 107 -3.49 -1.13 -6.80
C ALA A 107 -4.43 -0.63 -7.92
N PRO A 108 -4.84 -1.50 -8.86
CA PRO A 108 -5.82 -1.16 -9.88
C PRO A 108 -7.08 -0.52 -9.28
N ARG A 109 -7.64 0.49 -9.94
CA ARG A 109 -8.76 1.32 -9.43
C ARG A 109 -9.99 0.51 -9.02
N PHE A 110 -10.20 -0.68 -9.60
CA PHE A 110 -11.32 -1.55 -9.26
C PHE A 110 -11.12 -2.32 -7.94
N ILE A 111 -9.89 -2.48 -7.45
CA ILE A 111 -9.57 -3.09 -6.14
C ILE A 111 -9.37 -1.99 -5.10
N TYR A 112 -8.67 -0.92 -5.49
CA TYR A 112 -8.36 0.18 -4.59
C TYR A 112 -9.63 0.86 -4.07
N ASN A 113 -9.80 0.84 -2.74
CA ASN A 113 -10.87 1.57 -2.03
C ASN A 113 -12.31 1.17 -2.41
N ASN A 114 -12.52 0.01 -3.04
CA ASN A 114 -13.86 -0.43 -3.45
C ASN A 114 -14.32 -1.65 -2.64
N LYS A 115 -15.02 -1.39 -1.52
CA LYS A 115 -15.55 -2.42 -0.60
C LYS A 115 -16.48 -3.42 -1.29
N LYS A 116 -17.23 -2.99 -2.32
CA LYS A 116 -18.16 -3.85 -3.06
C LYS A 116 -17.37 -4.86 -3.90
N ASN A 117 -16.39 -4.40 -4.66
CA ASN A 117 -15.61 -5.24 -5.55
C ASN A 117 -14.75 -6.26 -4.79
N ILE A 118 -14.23 -5.94 -3.61
CA ILE A 118 -13.46 -6.92 -2.81
C ILE A 118 -14.34 -8.07 -2.34
N LYS A 119 -15.58 -7.80 -1.92
CA LYS A 119 -16.52 -8.87 -1.57
C LYS A 119 -16.79 -9.77 -2.79
N THR A 120 -16.93 -9.17 -3.97
CA THR A 120 -17.07 -9.93 -5.23
C THR A 120 -15.83 -10.78 -5.53
N ILE A 121 -14.62 -10.22 -5.43
CA ILE A 121 -13.39 -10.97 -5.72
C ILE A 121 -13.16 -12.08 -4.66
N LEU A 122 -13.46 -11.81 -3.38
CA LEU A 122 -13.41 -12.82 -2.32
C LEU A 122 -14.41 -13.95 -2.62
N ALA A 123 -15.63 -13.62 -3.04
CA ALA A 123 -16.61 -14.62 -3.47
C ALA A 123 -16.10 -15.42 -4.67
N VAL A 124 -15.47 -14.78 -5.66
CA VAL A 124 -14.83 -15.47 -6.79
C VAL A 124 -13.75 -16.44 -6.31
N ILE A 125 -12.85 -16.04 -5.41
CA ILE A 125 -11.83 -16.94 -4.85
C ILE A 125 -12.47 -18.18 -4.22
N VAL A 126 -13.48 -17.98 -3.35
CA VAL A 126 -14.16 -19.10 -2.69
C VAL A 126 -14.86 -20.01 -3.71
N ILE A 127 -15.57 -19.43 -4.70
CA ILE A 127 -16.25 -20.20 -5.75
C ILE A 127 -15.24 -20.99 -6.58
N THR A 128 -14.15 -20.37 -7.03
CA THR A 128 -13.13 -21.03 -7.86
C THR A 128 -12.51 -22.21 -7.13
N SER A 129 -12.32 -22.12 -5.82
CA SER A 129 -11.74 -23.21 -5.04
C SER A 129 -12.74 -24.30 -4.68
N VAL A 130 -14.00 -23.96 -4.42
CA VAL A 130 -15.09 -24.95 -4.36
C VAL A 130 -15.20 -25.69 -5.69
N LEU A 131 -15.08 -24.98 -6.82
CA LEU A 131 -15.13 -25.56 -8.15
C LEU A 131 -13.92 -26.47 -8.42
N THR A 132 -12.71 -26.05 -8.03
CA THR A 132 -11.48 -26.86 -8.09
C THR A 132 -11.65 -28.17 -7.31
N PHE A 133 -12.18 -28.08 -6.09
CA PHE A 133 -12.44 -29.25 -5.24
C PHE A 133 -13.52 -30.16 -5.82
N SER A 134 -14.67 -29.60 -6.21
CA SER A 134 -15.78 -30.34 -6.80
C SER A 134 -15.36 -31.06 -8.07
N LEU A 135 -14.56 -30.40 -8.94
CA LEU A 135 -13.99 -31.03 -10.12
C LEU A 135 -13.04 -32.15 -9.76
N SER A 136 -12.15 -31.96 -8.78
CA SER A 136 -11.24 -33.01 -8.31
C SER A 136 -11.98 -34.23 -7.75
N PHE A 137 -13.11 -34.02 -7.07
CA PHE A 137 -13.92 -35.09 -6.51
C PHE A 137 -14.77 -35.80 -7.59
N LEU A 138 -15.38 -35.05 -8.50
CA LEU A 138 -16.25 -35.58 -9.57
C LEU A 138 -15.47 -36.29 -10.68
N LEU A 139 -14.27 -35.80 -11.02
CA LEU A 139 -13.50 -36.34 -12.13
C LEU A 139 -12.67 -37.58 -11.75
N GLY A 140 -12.37 -37.80 -10.46
CA GLY A 140 -11.71 -39.02 -9.98
C GLY A 140 -10.49 -39.43 -10.84
N GLU A 141 -10.56 -40.62 -11.45
CA GLU A 141 -9.51 -41.16 -12.34
C GLU A 141 -9.44 -40.49 -13.73
N HIS A 142 -10.51 -39.80 -14.16
CA HIS A 142 -10.56 -39.04 -15.41
C HIS A 142 -10.05 -37.60 -15.26
N ASN A 143 -9.48 -37.24 -14.11
CA ASN A 143 -8.94 -35.91 -13.86
C ASN A 143 -7.73 -35.58 -14.76
N VAL A 144 -7.09 -36.60 -15.32
CA VAL A 144 -5.98 -36.46 -16.27
C VAL A 144 -6.48 -36.70 -17.69
N TYR A 145 -6.54 -35.64 -18.50
CA TYR A 145 -6.88 -35.74 -19.93
C TYR A 145 -5.77 -35.11 -20.77
N ASN A 146 -5.17 -35.88 -21.68
CA ASN A 146 -4.04 -35.45 -22.51
C ASN A 146 -2.86 -34.83 -21.72
N GLY A 147 -2.55 -35.37 -20.53
CA GLY A 147 -1.48 -34.84 -19.67
C GLY A 147 -1.81 -33.54 -18.94
N LEU A 148 -3.08 -33.12 -18.95
CA LEU A 148 -3.60 -31.97 -18.20
C LEU A 148 -4.41 -32.45 -17.00
N ILE A 149 -4.15 -31.84 -15.84
CA ILE A 149 -4.94 -32.00 -14.63
C ILE A 149 -6.08 -30.98 -14.67
N LEU A 150 -7.27 -31.44 -15.05
CA LEU A 150 -8.46 -30.57 -15.25
C LEU A 150 -8.85 -29.84 -13.97
N SER A 151 -8.71 -30.48 -12.80
CA SER A 151 -9.02 -29.87 -11.51
C SER A 151 -8.13 -28.67 -11.18
N GLY A 152 -6.91 -28.57 -11.72
CA GLY A 152 -5.98 -27.48 -11.42
C GLY A 152 -6.19 -26.21 -12.24
N ILE A 153 -6.95 -26.28 -13.35
CA ILE A 153 -7.17 -25.13 -14.25
C ILE A 153 -7.81 -23.93 -13.56
N PRO A 154 -8.88 -24.07 -12.76
CA PRO A 154 -9.52 -22.92 -12.12
C PRO A 154 -8.56 -22.19 -11.15
N ASP A 155 -7.77 -22.92 -10.37
CA ASP A 155 -6.78 -22.32 -9.45
C ASP A 155 -5.63 -21.63 -10.20
N LEU A 156 -5.19 -22.20 -11.34
CA LEU A 156 -4.21 -21.56 -12.21
C LEU A 156 -4.71 -20.23 -12.78
N ILE A 157 -5.97 -20.18 -13.23
CA ILE A 157 -6.59 -18.94 -13.74
C ILE A 157 -6.63 -17.89 -12.63
N LEU A 158 -7.06 -18.28 -11.44
CA LEU A 158 -7.14 -17.38 -10.29
C LEU A 158 -5.77 -16.87 -9.86
N SER A 159 -4.79 -17.76 -9.77
CA SER A 159 -3.43 -17.43 -9.37
C SER A 159 -2.74 -16.57 -10.42
N GLY A 160 -2.96 -16.83 -11.71
CA GLY A 160 -2.51 -15.99 -12.82
C GLY A 160 -3.12 -14.60 -12.77
N PHE A 161 -4.42 -14.50 -12.49
CA PHE A 161 -5.08 -13.22 -12.27
C PHE A 161 -4.47 -12.45 -11.09
N LEU A 162 -4.27 -13.11 -9.94
CA LEU A 162 -3.62 -12.48 -8.78
C LEU A 162 -2.18 -12.06 -9.05
N CYS A 163 -1.39 -12.87 -9.76
CA CYS A 163 -0.02 -12.54 -10.17
C CYS A 163 0.00 -11.30 -11.06
N TYR A 164 -0.92 -11.20 -12.03
CA TYR A 164 -1.06 -10.03 -12.88
C TYR A 164 -1.37 -8.77 -12.06
N LEU A 165 -2.30 -8.85 -11.11
CA LEU A 165 -2.66 -7.72 -10.24
C LEU A 165 -1.53 -7.29 -9.33
N LEU A 166 -0.84 -8.25 -8.70
CA LEU A 166 0.36 -8.01 -7.92
C LEU A 166 1.44 -7.35 -8.79
N GLY A 167 1.62 -7.79 -10.02
CA GLY A 167 2.65 -7.27 -10.93
C GLY A 167 2.43 -5.81 -11.28
N ILE A 168 1.21 -5.46 -11.67
CA ILE A 168 0.86 -4.06 -11.93
C ILE A 168 1.04 -3.21 -10.68
N SER A 169 0.59 -3.73 -9.52
CA SER A 169 0.61 -2.98 -8.27
C SER A 169 2.03 -2.73 -7.77
N LEU A 170 2.89 -3.75 -7.78
CA LEU A 170 4.28 -3.66 -7.36
C LEU A 170 5.09 -2.80 -8.33
N TYR A 171 4.95 -3.02 -9.65
CA TYR A 171 5.65 -2.22 -10.66
C TYR A 171 5.33 -0.73 -10.52
N ARG A 172 4.04 -0.37 -10.43
CA ARG A 172 3.63 1.03 -10.23
C ARG A 172 4.15 1.58 -8.91
N THR A 173 4.08 0.78 -7.84
CA THR A 173 4.54 1.21 -6.51
C THR A 173 6.02 1.52 -6.51
N PHE A 174 6.87 0.65 -7.06
CA PHE A 174 8.32 0.86 -7.09
C PHE A 174 8.72 1.96 -8.07
N THR A 175 8.09 2.03 -9.24
CA THR A 175 8.37 3.08 -10.24
C THR A 175 8.03 4.47 -9.69
N HIS A 176 6.88 4.63 -9.03
CA HIS A 176 6.51 5.89 -8.39
C HIS A 176 7.42 6.27 -7.20
N ARG A 177 8.11 5.29 -6.59
CA ARG A 177 9.09 5.52 -5.51
C ARG A 177 10.52 5.73 -6.01
N GLY A 178 10.73 5.83 -7.32
CA GLY A 178 12.06 5.97 -7.92
C GLY A 178 12.86 4.67 -8.04
N LEU A 179 12.29 3.52 -7.68
CA LEU A 179 12.95 2.20 -7.72
C LEU A 179 12.58 1.41 -8.98
N LYS A 180 12.85 1.99 -10.16
CA LYS A 180 12.45 1.42 -11.46
C LYS A 180 12.99 -0.01 -11.67
N ILE A 181 14.25 -0.25 -11.29
CA ILE A 181 14.90 -1.57 -11.42
C ILE A 181 14.16 -2.62 -10.61
N VAL A 182 13.82 -2.32 -9.34
CA VAL A 182 13.05 -3.21 -8.47
C VAL A 182 11.65 -3.46 -9.04
N GLY A 183 11.03 -2.42 -9.63
CA GLY A 183 9.77 -2.56 -10.36
C GLY A 183 9.86 -3.59 -11.48
N LEU A 184 10.90 -3.54 -12.31
CA LEU A 184 11.10 -4.50 -13.40
C LEU A 184 11.38 -5.91 -12.88
N ILE A 185 12.22 -6.04 -11.84
CA ILE A 185 12.47 -7.32 -11.16
C ILE A 185 11.16 -7.92 -10.64
N SER A 186 10.26 -7.12 -10.06
CA SER A 186 8.99 -7.62 -9.53
C SER A 186 8.10 -8.25 -10.59
N ILE A 187 8.11 -7.73 -11.82
CA ILE A 187 7.38 -8.33 -12.95
C ILE A 187 8.02 -9.67 -13.32
N LEU A 188 9.35 -9.71 -13.46
CA LEU A 188 10.07 -10.93 -13.80
C LEU A 188 9.81 -12.04 -12.77
N VAL A 189 9.86 -11.70 -11.48
CA VAL A 189 9.58 -12.64 -10.38
C VAL A 189 8.16 -13.19 -10.46
N LEU A 190 7.17 -12.37 -10.81
CA LEU A 190 5.78 -12.83 -10.95
C LEU A 190 5.55 -13.66 -12.21
N VAL A 191 6.29 -13.40 -13.29
CA VAL A 191 6.30 -14.29 -14.47
C VAL A 191 6.88 -15.65 -14.09
N LEU A 192 7.99 -15.69 -13.33
CA LEU A 192 8.54 -16.94 -12.80
C LEU A 192 7.56 -17.64 -11.86
N MET A 193 6.87 -16.90 -10.99
CA MET A 193 5.86 -17.45 -10.08
C MET A 193 4.72 -18.10 -10.87
N PHE A 194 4.21 -17.43 -11.91
CA PHE A 194 3.17 -17.99 -12.77
C PHE A 194 3.66 -19.20 -13.57
N SER A 195 4.86 -19.14 -14.15
CA SER A 195 5.47 -20.28 -14.86
C SER A 195 5.62 -21.50 -13.94
N SER A 196 5.96 -21.26 -12.67
CA SER A 196 6.07 -22.34 -11.69
C SER A 196 4.74 -23.04 -11.41
N GLN A 197 3.61 -22.34 -11.54
CA GLN A 197 2.27 -22.90 -11.35
C GLN A 197 1.79 -23.72 -12.55
N LEU A 198 2.33 -23.49 -13.75
CA LEU A 198 2.02 -24.32 -14.92
C LEU A 198 2.37 -25.80 -14.68
N SER A 199 3.45 -26.06 -13.94
CA SER A 199 3.83 -27.43 -13.56
C SER A 199 2.78 -28.19 -12.73
N GLU A 200 1.82 -27.49 -12.12
CA GLU A 200 0.75 -28.10 -11.32
C GLU A 200 -0.45 -28.52 -12.19
N VAL A 201 -0.56 -28.00 -13.41
CA VAL A 201 -1.64 -28.34 -14.36
C VAL A 201 -1.14 -29.23 -15.49
N PHE A 202 0.10 -29.03 -15.93
CA PHE A 202 0.70 -29.72 -17.06
C PHE A 202 1.69 -30.78 -16.57
N ILE A 203 1.33 -32.07 -16.67
CA ILE A 203 2.14 -33.19 -16.15
C ILE A 203 3.47 -33.33 -16.90
N ASN A 204 3.48 -33.03 -18.20
CA ASN A 204 4.67 -33.11 -19.05
C ASN A 204 5.52 -31.82 -19.06
N TYR A 205 5.28 -30.91 -18.11
CA TYR A 205 5.97 -29.63 -18.08
C TYR A 205 7.30 -29.75 -17.31
N GLY A 206 8.40 -29.93 -18.02
CA GLY A 206 9.75 -29.94 -17.42
C GLY A 206 10.04 -31.13 -16.49
N SER A 207 11.20 -31.11 -15.85
CA SER A 207 11.58 -32.11 -14.84
C SER A 207 11.13 -31.70 -13.44
N GLU A 208 10.89 -32.68 -12.57
CA GLU A 208 10.52 -32.47 -11.16
C GLU A 208 11.52 -31.52 -10.46
N PHE A 209 12.81 -31.73 -10.69
CA PHE A 209 13.87 -30.86 -10.17
C PHE A 209 13.75 -29.42 -10.68
N SER A 210 13.61 -29.22 -12.00
CA SER A 210 13.54 -27.87 -12.59
C SER A 210 12.32 -27.10 -12.07
N ASN A 211 11.17 -27.76 -11.96
CA ASN A 211 9.95 -27.14 -11.47
C ASN A 211 10.07 -26.73 -9.99
N ASN A 212 10.60 -27.63 -9.16
CA ASN A 212 10.83 -27.35 -7.74
C ASN A 212 11.85 -26.22 -7.55
N LEU A 213 12.90 -26.17 -8.38
CA LEU A 213 13.89 -25.11 -8.36
C LEU A 213 13.28 -23.74 -8.73
N ILE A 214 12.50 -23.67 -9.82
CA ILE A 214 11.82 -22.44 -10.23
C ILE A 214 10.84 -21.97 -9.14
N LYS A 215 10.11 -22.88 -8.49
CA LYS A 215 9.21 -22.56 -7.36
C LYS A 215 9.97 -21.92 -6.20
N ILE A 216 11.13 -22.47 -5.82
CA ILE A 216 11.96 -21.91 -4.75
C ILE A 216 12.47 -20.52 -5.14
N ILE A 217 13.02 -20.36 -6.34
CA ILE A 217 13.57 -19.09 -6.83
C ILE A 217 12.47 -18.02 -6.88
N ALA A 218 11.29 -18.35 -7.41
CA ALA A 218 10.19 -17.41 -7.51
C ALA A 218 9.68 -16.95 -6.13
N LYS A 219 9.45 -17.89 -5.20
CA LYS A 219 8.97 -17.58 -3.85
C LYS A 219 9.99 -16.79 -3.03
N SER A 220 11.27 -17.17 -3.06
CA SER A 220 12.34 -16.45 -2.34
C SER A 220 12.53 -15.04 -2.89
N SER A 221 12.49 -14.88 -4.21
CA SER A 221 12.56 -13.58 -4.86
C SER A 221 11.34 -12.72 -4.54
N LEU A 222 10.13 -13.29 -4.48
CA LEU A 222 8.92 -12.56 -4.14
C LEU A 222 8.95 -12.06 -2.69
N ILE A 223 9.43 -12.88 -1.75
CA ILE A 223 9.66 -12.48 -0.36
C ILE A 223 10.64 -11.30 -0.31
N SER A 224 11.73 -11.37 -1.07
CA SER A 224 12.72 -10.27 -1.14
C SER A 224 12.08 -8.98 -1.67
N VAL A 225 11.24 -9.07 -2.70
CA VAL A 225 10.46 -7.92 -3.21
C VAL A 225 9.52 -7.35 -2.14
N PHE A 226 8.86 -8.20 -1.35
CA PHE A 226 8.03 -7.74 -0.22
C PHE A 226 8.85 -7.07 0.88
N LEU A 227 10.05 -7.54 1.18
CA LEU A 227 10.96 -6.90 2.14
C LEU A 227 11.44 -5.53 1.64
N VAL A 228 11.75 -5.39 0.35
CA VAL A 228 12.06 -4.09 -0.24
C VAL A 228 10.84 -3.17 -0.20
N LEU A 229 9.64 -3.69 -0.48
CA LEU A 229 8.40 -2.94 -0.32
C LEU A 229 8.25 -2.43 1.12
N ALA A 230 8.44 -3.28 2.12
CA ALA A 230 8.39 -2.93 3.54
C ALA A 230 9.41 -1.83 3.90
N THR A 231 10.65 -2.00 3.46
CA THR A 231 11.75 -1.06 3.73
C THR A 231 11.47 0.31 3.11
N THR A 232 10.97 0.35 1.88
CA THR A 232 10.60 1.62 1.23
C THR A 232 9.47 2.33 1.95
N TRP A 233 8.57 1.58 2.60
CA TRP A 233 7.57 2.18 3.48
C TRP A 233 8.20 2.78 4.75
N VAL A 234 9.13 2.06 5.40
CA VAL A 234 9.86 2.59 6.56
C VAL A 234 10.58 3.90 6.21
N ILE A 235 11.32 3.92 5.10
CA ILE A 235 12.03 5.11 4.61
C ILE A 235 11.04 6.26 4.35
N ARG A 236 9.89 5.95 3.77
CA ARG A 236 8.85 6.96 3.51
C ARG A 236 8.26 7.54 4.80
N LEU A 237 7.92 6.69 5.77
CA LEU A 237 7.42 7.14 7.07
C LEU A 237 8.47 7.95 7.84
N ALA A 238 9.74 7.57 7.74
CA ALA A 238 10.84 8.30 8.36
C ALA A 238 11.09 9.68 7.71
N SER A 239 10.84 9.83 6.41
CA SER A 239 11.00 11.09 5.67
C SER A 239 9.76 12.00 5.69
N MET A 240 8.65 11.53 6.26
CA MET A 240 7.47 12.36 6.44
C MET A 240 7.73 13.45 7.48
N PRO A 241 7.35 14.71 7.18
CA PRO A 241 7.52 15.80 8.13
C PRO A 241 6.73 15.56 9.41
N LYS A 242 7.39 15.74 10.56
CA LYS A 242 6.69 15.75 11.85
C LYS A 242 5.98 17.09 12.02
N SER A 243 4.73 17.04 12.47
CA SER A 243 3.92 18.23 12.75
C SER A 243 4.59 19.20 13.75
N THR A 244 5.39 18.66 14.67
CA THR A 244 6.19 19.39 15.67
C THR A 244 7.44 20.08 15.12
N GLU A 245 7.94 19.69 13.95
CA GLU A 245 9.18 20.23 13.40
C GLU A 245 8.92 21.23 12.26
N MET A 246 7.69 21.26 11.75
CA MET A 246 7.29 22.15 10.68
C MET A 246 6.85 23.52 11.21
N THR A 247 7.30 24.58 10.54
CA THR A 247 6.86 25.97 10.79
C THR A 247 6.42 26.63 9.49
N ILE A 248 5.43 27.52 9.60
CA ILE A 248 5.00 28.38 8.49
C ILE A 248 4.73 29.79 9.02
N SER A 249 5.23 30.77 8.30
CA SER A 249 5.10 32.18 8.63
C SER A 249 4.60 32.94 7.41
N PHE A 250 3.42 33.52 7.50
CA PHE A 250 2.88 34.41 6.47
C PHE A 250 3.36 35.81 6.77
N LEU A 251 4.27 36.32 5.92
CA LEU A 251 4.96 37.58 6.13
C LEU A 251 4.20 38.75 5.51
N ASP A 252 3.64 38.53 4.31
CA ASP A 252 2.91 39.54 3.54
C ASP A 252 2.04 38.85 2.48
N TRP A 253 1.22 39.61 1.75
CA TRP A 253 0.53 39.14 0.55
C TRP A 253 1.53 38.47 -0.40
N SER A 254 1.26 37.21 -0.72
CA SER A 254 2.09 36.30 -1.55
C SER A 254 3.38 35.76 -0.91
N LEU A 255 3.85 36.28 0.23
CA LEU A 255 5.10 35.85 0.87
C LEU A 255 4.88 34.91 2.06
N VAL A 256 5.43 33.70 1.95
CA VAL A 256 5.36 32.67 3.00
C VAL A 256 6.76 32.14 3.29
N LYS A 257 7.20 32.22 4.53
CA LYS A 257 8.40 31.51 5.00
C LYS A 257 8.00 30.15 5.55
N ILE A 258 8.66 29.08 5.11
CA ILE A 258 8.35 27.71 5.54
C ILE A 258 9.61 26.96 5.96
N SER A 259 9.48 26.13 6.98
CA SER A 259 10.51 25.18 7.40
C SER A 259 9.91 23.79 7.47
N ILE A 260 10.51 22.86 6.73
CA ILE A 260 10.18 21.43 6.68
C ILE A 260 11.50 20.65 6.76
N PRO A 261 12.04 20.46 7.98
CA PRO A 261 13.38 19.89 8.18
C PRO A 261 13.61 18.53 7.53
N THR A 262 12.61 17.63 7.56
CA THR A 262 12.73 16.28 6.98
C THR A 262 12.86 16.26 5.46
N LYS A 263 12.59 17.40 4.80
CA LYS A 263 12.70 17.60 3.36
C LYS A 263 13.84 18.56 2.99
N GLY A 264 14.71 18.88 3.95
CA GLY A 264 15.84 19.80 3.76
C GLY A 264 15.42 21.26 3.52
N VAL A 265 14.16 21.61 3.75
CA VAL A 265 13.67 22.99 3.61
C VAL A 265 13.81 23.67 4.96
N PHE A 266 14.75 24.60 5.07
CA PHE A 266 14.98 25.37 6.30
C PHE A 266 14.73 26.84 6.03
N ASP A 267 13.69 27.38 6.65
CA ASP A 267 13.45 28.83 6.68
C ASP A 267 13.42 29.50 5.29
N GLN A 268 12.93 28.78 4.29
CA GLN A 268 12.89 29.27 2.91
C GLN A 268 11.67 30.15 2.69
N THR A 269 11.90 31.31 2.09
CA THR A 269 10.83 32.23 1.68
C THR A 269 10.31 31.83 0.30
N ILE A 270 9.01 31.67 0.21
CA ILE A 270 8.25 31.34 -0.98
C ILE A 270 7.45 32.58 -1.38
N ASP A 271 7.70 33.06 -2.58
CA ASP A 271 6.90 34.10 -3.21
C ASP A 271 5.92 33.47 -4.22
N PHE A 272 4.63 33.54 -3.90
CA PHE A 272 3.56 33.08 -4.78
C PHE A 272 3.31 34.03 -5.96
N GLY A 273 3.79 35.27 -5.92
CA GLY A 273 3.61 36.30 -6.94
C GLY A 273 2.14 36.44 -7.35
N SER A 274 1.87 36.29 -8.65
CA SER A 274 0.52 36.38 -9.22
C SER A 274 -0.42 35.22 -8.87
N LYS A 275 0.07 34.17 -8.19
CA LYS A 275 -0.72 32.97 -7.83
C LYS A 275 -1.52 33.17 -6.54
N THR A 276 -2.31 34.24 -6.52
CA THR A 276 -3.04 34.74 -5.35
C THR A 276 -4.07 33.73 -4.80
N THR A 277 -4.69 32.92 -5.66
CA THR A 277 -5.68 31.91 -5.23
C THR A 277 -5.06 30.81 -4.38
N GLN A 278 -3.87 30.32 -4.74
CA GLN A 278 -3.17 29.26 -4.00
C GLN A 278 -2.69 29.80 -2.64
N TYR A 279 -2.14 31.01 -2.64
CA TYR A 279 -1.77 31.71 -1.42
C TYR A 279 -2.99 31.91 -0.49
N LYS A 280 -4.08 32.50 -1.00
CA LYS A 280 -5.32 32.73 -0.22
C LYS A 280 -5.86 31.43 0.38
N ASN A 281 -5.90 30.34 -0.39
CA ASN A 281 -6.35 29.05 0.11
C ASN A 281 -5.42 28.50 1.21
N LEU A 282 -4.10 28.62 1.05
CA LEU A 282 -3.14 28.22 2.06
C LEU A 282 -3.27 29.06 3.35
N LEU A 283 -3.47 30.37 3.22
CA LEU A 283 -3.71 31.28 4.33
C LEU A 283 -5.02 30.94 5.07
N LYS A 284 -6.11 30.63 4.35
CA LYS A 284 -7.38 30.15 4.95
C LYS A 284 -7.15 28.92 5.83
N PHE A 285 -6.39 27.93 5.35
CA PHE A 285 -6.02 26.77 6.15
C PHE A 285 -5.22 27.13 7.41
N ALA A 286 -4.28 28.07 7.28
CA ALA A 286 -3.44 28.51 8.38
C ALA A 286 -4.24 29.24 9.47
N ILE A 287 -5.13 30.17 9.09
CA ILE A 287 -6.00 30.90 10.03
C ILE A 287 -6.89 29.92 10.80
N ARG A 288 -7.59 29.01 10.10
CA ARG A 288 -8.43 28.02 10.77
C ARG A 288 -7.64 27.07 11.66
N ARG A 289 -6.46 26.63 11.23
CA ARG A 289 -5.62 25.76 12.05
C ARG A 289 -5.10 26.48 13.29
N LYS A 290 -4.76 27.77 13.18
CA LYS A 290 -4.20 28.56 14.27
C LYS A 290 -5.23 28.97 15.31
N PHE A 291 -6.39 29.45 14.87
CA PHE A 291 -7.39 30.08 15.74
C PHE A 291 -8.67 29.27 15.91
N GLY A 292 -8.94 28.29 15.05
CA GLY A 292 -10.11 27.43 15.20
C GLY A 292 -9.98 26.42 16.33
N GLU A 293 -11.12 26.01 16.89
CA GLU A 293 -11.23 24.91 17.85
C GLU A 293 -11.93 23.68 17.24
N GLY A 294 -11.43 22.48 17.60
CA GLY A 294 -12.03 21.21 17.20
C GLY A 294 -12.25 21.07 15.69
N LYS A 295 -13.51 20.90 15.26
CA LYS A 295 -13.89 20.72 13.85
C LYS A 295 -13.67 21.98 12.99
N SER A 296 -13.62 23.17 13.60
CA SER A 296 -13.41 24.43 12.87
C SER A 296 -11.96 24.62 12.40
N GLN A 297 -11.02 23.79 12.88
CA GLN A 297 -9.63 23.74 12.39
C GLN A 297 -9.48 23.15 10.98
N SER A 298 -10.58 22.78 10.35
CA SER A 298 -10.61 22.10 9.06
C SER A 298 -11.44 22.86 8.04
N ILE A 299 -11.09 22.69 6.76
CA ILE A 299 -11.82 23.25 5.63
C ILE A 299 -12.40 22.09 4.82
N THR A 300 -13.68 22.23 4.45
CA THR A 300 -14.35 21.28 3.58
C THR A 300 -13.96 21.52 2.13
N VAL A 301 -13.43 20.47 1.48
CA VAL A 301 -12.97 20.48 0.09
C VAL A 301 -13.89 19.62 -0.76
N SER A 302 -14.96 20.22 -1.29
CA SER A 302 -15.99 19.59 -2.11
C SER A 302 -16.69 20.63 -2.99
N LEU A 303 -17.50 20.21 -3.96
CA LEU A 303 -18.20 21.12 -4.89
C LEU A 303 -19.04 22.20 -4.18
N GLY A 304 -19.59 21.90 -3.00
CA GLY A 304 -20.32 22.84 -2.14
C GLY A 304 -19.53 23.30 -0.90
N GLY A 305 -18.23 22.99 -0.83
CA GLY A 305 -17.35 23.42 0.25
C GLY A 305 -16.63 24.73 -0.06
N GLU A 306 -15.89 25.24 0.92
CA GLU A 306 -15.10 26.47 0.80
C GLU A 306 -14.03 26.38 -0.30
N ILE A 307 -13.50 25.18 -0.54
CA ILE A 307 -12.61 24.90 -1.66
C ILE A 307 -13.26 23.86 -2.57
N LYS A 308 -13.56 24.28 -3.81
CA LYS A 308 -14.38 23.50 -4.75
C LYS A 308 -13.83 22.13 -5.12
N ASN A 309 -12.50 21.94 -5.11
CA ASN A 309 -11.86 20.70 -5.57
C ASN A 309 -10.49 20.47 -4.91
N GLN A 310 -10.12 19.20 -4.72
CA GLN A 310 -8.80 18.74 -4.30
C GLN A 310 -7.67 19.22 -5.23
N THR A 311 -7.95 19.52 -6.50
CA THR A 311 -6.95 20.08 -7.43
C THR A 311 -6.33 21.38 -6.89
N TYR A 312 -7.08 22.17 -6.12
CA TYR A 312 -6.53 23.39 -5.50
C TYR A 312 -5.48 23.07 -4.44
N LEU A 313 -5.64 21.98 -3.68
CA LEU A 313 -4.62 21.51 -2.74
C LEU A 313 -3.36 21.07 -3.48
N THR A 314 -3.53 20.30 -4.56
CA THR A 314 -2.40 19.83 -5.37
C THR A 314 -1.62 21.00 -5.97
N ARG A 315 -2.30 22.04 -6.47
CA ARG A 315 -1.67 23.25 -7.02
C ARG A 315 -0.86 24.05 -5.99
N ILE A 316 -1.29 24.09 -4.72
CA ILE A 316 -0.50 24.73 -3.66
C ILE A 316 0.85 24.00 -3.53
N ILE A 317 0.81 22.67 -3.49
CA ILE A 317 2.00 21.83 -3.35
C ILE A 317 2.92 21.94 -4.57
N GLU A 318 2.35 21.87 -5.78
CA GLU A 318 3.11 22.03 -7.03
C GLU A 318 3.82 23.38 -7.09
N ASN A 319 3.14 24.47 -6.68
CA ASN A 319 3.76 25.79 -6.61
C ASN A 319 4.94 25.82 -5.64
N ILE A 320 4.75 25.30 -4.42
CA ILE A 320 5.83 25.25 -3.42
C ILE A 320 7.01 24.45 -3.97
N ASN A 321 6.77 23.25 -4.52
CA ASN A 321 7.84 22.42 -5.09
C ASN A 321 8.57 23.10 -6.25
N THR A 322 7.84 23.82 -7.11
CA THR A 322 8.42 24.54 -8.25
C THR A 322 9.30 25.70 -7.78
N ILE A 323 8.82 26.47 -6.80
CA ILE A 323 9.54 27.64 -6.27
C ILE A 323 10.79 27.19 -5.50
N LEU A 324 10.66 26.15 -4.67
CA LEU A 324 11.76 25.61 -3.88
C LEU A 324 12.70 24.67 -4.67
N LYS A 325 12.41 24.40 -5.94
CA LYS A 325 13.18 23.49 -6.83
C LYS A 325 13.48 22.12 -6.20
N LEU A 326 12.49 21.54 -5.53
CA LEU A 326 12.62 20.24 -4.85
C LEU A 326 12.49 19.09 -5.86
N GLU A 327 13.59 18.74 -6.55
CA GLU A 327 13.58 17.69 -7.58
C GLU A 327 13.49 16.27 -7.00
N ASN A 328 14.27 15.95 -5.95
CA ASN A 328 14.34 14.60 -5.37
C ASN A 328 13.54 14.43 -4.06
N GLN A 329 13.03 15.53 -3.47
CA GLN A 329 12.28 15.54 -2.21
C GLN A 329 11.00 16.39 -2.32
N SER A 330 10.31 16.32 -3.47
CA SER A 330 9.06 17.03 -3.67
C SER A 330 8.09 16.79 -2.51
N LEU A 331 7.48 17.86 -2.01
CA LEU A 331 6.37 17.77 -1.08
C LEU A 331 5.20 17.08 -1.74
N GLU A 332 4.59 16.15 -1.02
CA GLU A 332 3.28 15.61 -1.38
C GLU A 332 2.18 16.35 -0.61
N ARG A 333 0.93 16.27 -1.08
CA ARG A 333 -0.22 16.85 -0.37
C ARG A 333 -0.30 16.45 1.10
N ARG A 334 0.05 15.20 1.42
CA ARG A 334 0.04 14.65 2.79
C ARG A 334 1.15 15.20 3.69
N ASP A 335 2.17 15.80 3.11
CA ASP A 335 3.29 16.40 3.86
C ASP A 335 2.83 17.71 4.51
N LEU A 336 1.95 18.47 3.83
CA LEU A 336 1.42 19.74 4.33
C LEU A 336 -0.01 19.67 4.89
N PHE A 337 -0.85 18.77 4.38
CA PHE A 337 -2.26 18.66 4.73
C PHE A 337 -2.62 17.29 5.31
N THR A 338 -3.45 17.29 6.36
CA THR A 338 -4.06 16.09 6.94
C THR A 338 -5.52 15.99 6.48
N PHE A 339 -5.93 14.80 6.00
CA PHE A 339 -7.33 14.50 5.70
C PHE A 339 -8.03 13.98 6.95
N ILE A 340 -9.16 14.57 7.32
CA ILE A 340 -9.88 14.24 8.57
C ILE A 340 -11.12 13.36 8.30
N GLY A 341 -11.56 13.26 7.04
CA GLY A 341 -12.82 12.60 6.67
C GLY A 341 -13.83 13.56 6.05
N GLU A 342 -14.84 13.04 5.36
CA GLU A 342 -15.96 13.82 4.77
C GLU A 342 -15.51 14.98 3.83
N GLY A 343 -14.36 14.82 3.17
CA GLY A 343 -13.80 15.89 2.31
C GLY A 343 -13.11 17.01 3.10
N ARG A 344 -12.95 16.92 4.42
CA ARG A 344 -12.32 17.94 5.26
C ARG A 344 -10.81 17.74 5.34
N TYR A 345 -10.08 18.84 5.19
CA TYR A 345 -8.63 18.89 5.29
C TYR A 345 -8.22 19.93 6.34
N ARG A 346 -7.04 19.75 6.94
CA ARG A 346 -6.39 20.77 7.78
C ARG A 346 -4.91 20.85 7.46
N LEU A 347 -4.29 21.96 7.85
CA LEU A 347 -2.83 22.09 7.82
C LEU A 347 -2.22 21.19 8.90
N ARG A 348 -1.13 20.49 8.56
CA ARG A 348 -0.50 19.48 9.43
C ARG A 348 0.31 20.08 10.58
N MET A 349 0.82 21.31 10.40
CA MET A 349 1.55 22.04 11.45
C MET A 349 0.69 22.25 12.70
N ILE A 350 1.36 22.31 13.84
CA ILE A 350 0.74 22.63 15.14
C ILE A 350 0.38 24.13 15.15
N PRO A 351 -0.75 24.53 15.77
CA PRO A 351 -1.17 25.94 15.82
C PRO A 351 -0.06 26.92 16.25
N ASN A 352 0.76 26.54 17.24
CA ASN A 352 1.86 27.36 17.76
C ASN A 352 2.99 27.61 16.74
N HIS A 353 3.11 26.78 15.71
CA HIS A 353 4.13 26.90 14.66
C HIS A 353 3.62 27.60 13.41
N ILE A 354 2.40 28.15 13.47
CA ILE A 354 1.82 28.97 12.43
C ILE A 354 1.92 30.42 12.90
N THR A 355 2.69 31.24 12.21
CA THR A 355 2.73 32.68 12.43
C THR A 355 2.11 33.39 11.23
N ILE A 356 1.33 34.43 11.50
CA ILE A 356 0.62 35.21 10.49
C ILE A 356 0.82 36.66 10.91
N ASP A 357 1.31 37.48 9.99
CA ASP A 357 1.46 38.91 10.24
C ASP A 357 0.09 39.55 10.59
N LYS A 358 0.10 40.49 11.55
CA LYS A 358 -1.13 41.10 12.06
C LYS A 358 -1.82 41.99 11.03
N ALA A 359 -1.05 42.79 10.29
CA ALA A 359 -1.60 43.66 9.26
C ALA A 359 -2.25 42.83 8.15
N LEU A 360 -1.56 41.77 7.71
CA LEU A 360 -2.11 40.81 6.76
C LEU A 360 -3.43 40.16 7.25
N LEU A 361 -3.49 39.79 8.54
CA LEU A 361 -4.68 39.14 9.11
C LEU A 361 -5.89 40.09 9.16
N GLU A 362 -5.66 41.36 9.51
CA GLU A 362 -6.69 42.41 9.53
C GLU A 362 -7.19 42.73 8.12
N GLU A 363 -6.28 42.92 7.16
CA GLU A 363 -6.63 43.14 5.75
C GLU A 363 -7.43 41.98 5.17
N PHE A 364 -7.00 40.74 5.45
CA PHE A 364 -7.69 39.55 4.97
C PHE A 364 -9.12 39.45 5.53
N GLY A 365 -9.32 39.79 6.80
CA GLY A 365 -10.63 39.73 7.46
C GLY A 365 -11.57 40.89 7.12
N ASN A 366 -11.06 42.02 6.61
CA ASN A 366 -11.87 43.15 6.16
C ASN A 366 -12.47 42.94 4.76
N THR A 367 -12.14 41.85 4.08
CA THR A 367 -12.79 41.45 2.83
C THR A 367 -14.13 40.79 3.15
N SER A 368 -15.22 41.20 2.50
CA SER A 368 -16.58 40.69 2.72
C SER A 368 -16.72 39.17 2.58
N GLU A 369 -15.90 38.54 1.72
CA GLU A 369 -15.86 37.09 1.53
C GLU A 369 -15.24 36.31 2.71
N ASN A 370 -14.61 36.98 3.68
CA ASN A 370 -13.82 36.37 4.75
C ASN A 370 -14.31 36.74 6.16
N GLU A 371 -15.51 37.29 6.31
CA GLU A 371 -16.05 37.71 7.63
C GLU A 371 -16.05 36.57 8.66
N ASP A 372 -16.28 35.34 8.23
CA ASP A 372 -16.25 34.16 9.10
C ASP A 372 -14.86 33.86 9.68
N TYR A 373 -13.80 34.28 9.00
CA TYR A 373 -12.43 34.16 9.50
C TYR A 373 -12.10 35.24 10.52
N LYS A 374 -12.69 36.44 10.38
CA LYS A 374 -12.55 37.54 11.34
C LYS A 374 -13.09 37.18 12.73
N LYS A 375 -14.17 36.40 12.77
CA LYS A 375 -14.75 35.89 14.02
C LYS A 375 -13.83 34.95 14.78
N LEU A 376 -12.91 34.24 14.09
CA LEU A 376 -12.04 33.23 14.69
C LEU A 376 -10.88 33.81 15.49
N TYR A 377 -10.38 35.00 15.14
CA TYR A 377 -9.22 35.61 15.83
C TYR A 377 -9.59 36.84 16.67
N ASN A 378 -10.87 37.25 16.65
CA ASN A 378 -11.42 38.27 17.55
C ASN A 378 -12.06 37.68 18.82
N SER A 379 -12.20 36.35 18.89
CA SER A 379 -12.53 35.57 20.08
C SER A 379 -11.26 35.23 20.87
#